data_AF-A0A1G4KFJ2-F1
#
_entry.id   AF-A0A1G4KFJ2-F1
#
_cell.length_a   1.000
_cell.length_b   1.000
_cell.length_c   1.000
_cell.angle_alpha   90.00
_cell.angle_beta   90.00
_cell.angle_gamma   90.00
#
_symmetry.space_group_name_H-M   'P 1'
#
loop_
_entity.id
_entity.type
_entity.pdbx_description
1 polymer ?
#
loop_
_entity_poly.entity_id
_entity_poly.type
_entity_poly.pdbx_seq_one_letter_code
_entity_poly.pdbx_strand_id
1 'polypeptide(L)'
;MLVSIVCLFLAMCATSFGATIKGKLDLSPFNVSRKDAINSNFKLLQVGDLGDQLYISNTRIRDFDGNFEFQHVPEPQDANSTVYFVLQSSSLDYNLKPNRILIRLDRGAQDANGIVTRAFKNVFGKENFPSPEILHPEELEEIDTKPYISITLVNKAPLRTYIQERSVSMFESGPLASILSSKYKLAAVITGVMTLLFSLFIGKLDIEGANAIKDDKILQQQTVKQTDQKEVQKELKNIKKRLECFKTTKPHEFYTKM
;
A
#
# COMPACT_ATOMS: atom_id res chain seq x y z
N MET A 1 35.43 65.15 8.65
CA MET A 1 35.18 64.01 9.55
C MET A 1 33.72 63.57 9.57
N LEU A 2 32.75 64.48 9.72
CA LEU A 2 31.32 64.13 9.80
C LEU A 2 30.79 63.44 8.51
N VAL A 3 31.20 63.92 7.33
CA VAL A 3 30.85 63.30 6.03
C VAL A 3 31.39 61.87 5.90
N SER A 4 32.63 61.62 6.35
CA SER A 4 33.23 60.28 6.31
C SER A 4 32.50 59.31 7.23
N ILE A 5 32.03 59.76 8.40
CA ILE A 5 31.26 58.92 9.34
C ILE A 5 29.87 58.61 8.76
N VAL A 6 29.22 59.57 8.09
CA VAL A 6 27.93 59.37 7.41
C VAL A 6 28.06 58.40 6.24
N CYS A 7 29.12 58.48 5.43
CA CYS A 7 29.38 57.51 4.37
C CYS A 7 29.66 56.10 4.91
N LEU A 8 30.38 55.99 6.03
CA LEU A 8 30.66 54.70 6.68
C LEU A 8 29.38 54.08 7.29
N PHE A 9 28.51 54.91 7.84
CA PHE A 9 27.21 54.49 8.36
C PHE A 9 26.23 54.08 7.24
N LEU A 10 26.19 54.83 6.14
CA LEU A 10 25.40 54.47 4.95
C LEU A 10 25.91 53.19 4.27
N ALA A 11 27.22 52.96 4.25
CA ALA A 11 27.79 51.71 3.76
C ALA A 11 27.42 50.51 4.65
N MET A 12 27.28 50.71 5.97
CA MET A 12 26.78 49.69 6.90
C MET A 12 25.26 49.46 6.79
N CYS A 13 24.51 50.44 6.30
CA CYS A 13 23.07 50.33 6.03
C CYS A 13 22.74 49.82 4.62
N ALA A 14 23.71 49.36 3.84
CA ALA A 14 23.45 48.63 2.61
C ALA A 14 22.82 47.28 2.94
N THR A 15 21.52 47.29 3.23
CA THR A 15 20.69 46.09 3.31
C THR A 15 20.76 45.40 1.96
N SER A 16 21.41 44.25 1.90
CA SER A 16 21.40 43.41 0.72
C SER A 16 19.95 43.02 0.42
N PHE A 17 19.35 43.64 -0.58
CA PHE A 17 18.07 43.21 -1.14
C PHE A 17 18.27 41.81 -1.72
N GLY A 18 17.48 40.86 -1.25
CA GLY A 18 17.55 39.49 -1.71
C GLY A 18 16.25 38.75 -1.42
N ALA A 19 15.84 37.91 -2.36
CA ALA A 19 14.63 37.14 -2.27
C ALA A 19 14.76 36.09 -1.16
N THR A 20 13.61 35.70 -0.61
CA THR A 20 13.53 34.58 0.32
C THR A 20 12.79 33.43 -0.33
N ILE A 21 13.46 32.27 -0.46
CA ILE A 21 12.85 31.04 -0.94
C ILE A 21 12.50 30.18 0.26
N LYS A 22 11.22 29.87 0.42
CA LYS A 22 10.69 29.05 1.51
C LYS A 22 10.29 27.68 1.02
N GLY A 23 10.62 26.66 1.80
CA GLY A 23 10.18 25.29 1.56
C GLY A 23 9.84 24.58 2.85
N LYS A 24 9.14 23.45 2.73
CA LYS A 24 8.75 22.60 3.83
C LYS A 24 8.99 21.14 3.48
N LEU A 25 9.67 20.44 4.37
CA LEU A 25 9.82 18.99 4.34
C LEU A 25 8.66 18.35 5.09
N ASP A 26 7.76 17.72 4.36
CA ASP A 26 6.68 16.93 4.91
C ASP A 26 7.11 15.45 5.00
N LEU A 27 7.28 14.99 6.24
CA LEU A 27 7.66 13.62 6.57
C LEU A 27 6.45 12.72 6.88
N SER A 28 5.21 13.18 6.67
CA SER A 28 4.00 12.42 6.96
C SER A 28 4.07 11.02 6.34
N PRO A 29 3.83 9.93 7.13
CA PRO A 29 3.19 9.91 8.45
C PRO A 29 4.13 10.09 9.67
N PHE A 30 5.42 10.34 9.46
CA PHE A 30 6.38 10.55 10.55
C PHE A 30 6.40 12.01 11.01
N ASN A 31 6.78 12.23 12.26
CA ASN A 31 7.03 13.57 12.79
C ASN A 31 8.47 13.99 12.53
N VAL A 32 8.68 15.27 12.21
CA VAL A 32 10.02 15.84 12.09
C VAL A 32 10.68 15.87 13.46
N SER A 33 11.87 15.28 13.54
CA SER A 33 12.70 15.22 14.74
C SER A 33 13.98 16.04 14.57
N ARG A 34 14.70 16.25 15.68
CA ARG A 34 16.01 16.92 15.66
C ARG A 34 17.03 16.17 14.80
N LYS A 35 16.94 14.84 14.72
CA LYS A 35 17.83 14.02 13.88
C LYS A 35 17.62 14.37 12.40
N ASP A 36 16.36 14.51 11.99
CA ASP A 36 16.01 14.81 10.60
C ASP A 36 16.53 16.18 10.17
N ALA A 37 16.57 17.16 11.09
CA ALA A 37 17.14 18.47 10.83
C ALA A 37 18.66 18.44 10.57
N ILE A 38 19.39 17.52 11.20
CA ILE A 38 20.84 17.35 11.01
C ILE A 38 21.11 16.57 9.72
N ASN A 39 20.31 15.52 9.48
CA ASN A 39 20.52 14.54 8.43
C ASN A 39 19.89 14.93 7.08
N SER A 40 19.10 16.00 7.05
CA SER A 40 18.52 16.55 5.83
C SER A 40 19.22 17.86 5.45
N ASN A 41 19.60 17.98 4.18
CA ASN A 41 20.30 19.13 3.64
C ASN A 41 19.65 19.57 2.33
N PHE A 42 19.42 20.87 2.22
CA PHE A 42 18.83 21.52 1.05
C PHE A 42 19.85 22.47 0.47
N LYS A 43 20.18 22.26 -0.80
CA LYS A 43 21.20 23.03 -1.51
C LYS A 43 20.56 23.79 -2.67
N LEU A 44 20.79 25.10 -2.72
CA LEU A 44 20.34 25.98 -3.79
C LEU A 44 21.55 26.40 -4.62
N LEU A 45 21.46 26.18 -5.94
CA LEU A 45 22.52 26.41 -6.91
C LEU A 45 22.00 27.32 -8.02
N GLN A 46 22.63 28.45 -8.29
CA GLN A 46 22.31 29.24 -9.47
C GLN A 46 22.71 28.48 -10.74
N VAL A 47 21.83 28.52 -11.75
CA VAL A 47 22.06 27.92 -13.07
C VAL A 47 21.61 28.90 -14.16
N GLY A 48 22.10 28.72 -15.38
CA GLY A 48 21.76 29.62 -16.50
C GLY A 48 22.78 30.74 -16.63
N ASP A 49 22.33 32.00 -16.53
CA ASP A 49 23.17 33.18 -16.78
C ASP A 49 24.31 33.25 -15.74
N LEU A 50 25.49 32.84 -16.21
CA LEU A 50 26.71 32.68 -15.44
C LEU A 50 27.44 34.02 -15.42
N GLY A 51 27.09 34.88 -14.46
CA GLY A 51 28.01 35.92 -14.03
C GLY A 51 29.30 35.32 -13.43
N ASP A 52 30.28 36.17 -13.11
CA ASP A 52 31.59 35.73 -12.61
C ASP A 52 31.54 34.92 -11.30
N GLN A 53 30.44 35.02 -10.52
CA GLN A 53 30.24 34.26 -9.29
C GLN A 53 28.88 33.57 -9.25
N LEU A 54 28.90 32.24 -9.26
CA LEU A 54 27.73 31.41 -9.06
C LEU A 54 27.26 31.47 -7.60
N TYR A 55 25.99 31.82 -7.38
CA TYR A 55 25.39 31.73 -6.06
C TYR A 55 25.16 30.27 -5.65
N ILE A 56 25.69 29.92 -4.47
CA ILE A 56 25.51 28.61 -3.84
C ILE A 56 25.15 28.83 -2.39
N SER A 57 24.06 28.23 -1.94
CA SER A 57 23.63 28.31 -0.54
C SER A 57 23.13 26.96 -0.06
N ASN A 58 23.36 26.66 1.22
CA ASN A 58 22.87 25.44 1.86
C ASN A 58 22.04 25.84 3.08
N THR A 59 20.95 25.13 3.31
CA THR A 59 20.11 25.31 4.48
C THR A 59 19.66 23.95 5.00
N ARG A 60 19.19 23.95 6.24
CA ARG A 60 18.64 22.78 6.93
C ARG A 60 17.25 23.10 7.45
N ILE A 61 16.57 22.08 7.93
CA ILE A 61 15.29 22.25 8.63
C ILE A 61 15.51 23.13 9.86
N ARG A 62 14.60 24.09 10.09
CA ARG A 62 14.68 25.07 11.18
C ARG A 62 13.74 24.76 12.34
N ASP A 63 12.64 24.06 12.08
CA ASP A 63 11.59 23.78 13.07
C ASP A 63 11.05 22.35 12.98
N PHE A 64 10.18 21.99 13.93
CA PHE A 64 9.50 20.70 13.97
C PHE A 64 8.37 20.57 12.94
N ASP A 65 8.03 21.64 12.24
CA ASP A 65 7.10 21.60 11.12
C ASP A 65 7.81 21.23 9.81
N GLY A 66 9.14 21.17 9.80
CA GLY A 66 9.92 20.81 8.61
C GLY A 66 10.25 22.01 7.72
N ASN A 67 10.04 23.24 8.17
CA ASN A 67 10.28 24.43 7.37
C ASN A 67 11.79 24.70 7.21
N PHE A 68 12.17 25.13 6.02
CA PHE A 68 13.50 25.61 5.70
C PHE A 68 13.40 26.83 4.79
N GLU A 69 14.40 27.70 4.86
CA GLU A 69 14.43 28.87 4.00
C GLU A 69 15.86 29.26 3.60
N PHE A 70 15.95 29.81 2.40
CA PHE A 70 17.13 30.49 1.87
C PHE A 70 16.85 31.98 1.91
N GLN A 71 17.72 32.71 2.61
CA GLN A 71 17.67 34.17 2.70
C GLN A 71 18.73 34.77 1.77
N HIS A 72 18.53 36.03 1.38
CA HIS A 72 19.47 36.78 0.54
C HIS A 72 19.75 36.10 -0.82
N VAL A 73 18.71 35.51 -1.43
CA VAL A 73 18.82 34.90 -2.76
C VAL A 73 18.92 36.02 -3.80
N PRO A 74 19.89 35.98 -4.74
CA PRO A 74 20.04 37.00 -5.76
C PRO A 74 18.76 37.18 -6.58
N GLU A 75 18.38 38.43 -6.78
CA GLU A 75 17.17 38.79 -7.52
C GLU A 75 17.50 39.21 -8.96
N PRO A 76 16.58 38.99 -9.91
CA PRO A 76 16.68 39.58 -11.24
C PRO A 76 16.78 41.11 -11.15
N GLN A 77 17.76 41.73 -11.82
CA GLN A 77 17.97 43.19 -11.76
C GLN A 77 17.02 43.95 -12.70
N ASP A 78 16.69 43.38 -13.86
CA ASP A 78 15.89 44.02 -14.89
C ASP A 78 14.46 43.48 -14.94
N ALA A 79 13.51 44.30 -15.42
CA ALA A 79 12.08 43.99 -15.50
C ALA A 79 11.72 42.81 -16.44
N ASN A 80 12.67 42.30 -17.22
CA ASN A 80 12.53 41.11 -18.07
C ASN A 80 13.63 40.07 -17.80
N SER A 81 14.42 40.26 -16.75
CA SER A 81 15.45 39.28 -16.38
C SER A 81 14.85 38.16 -15.54
N THR A 82 15.32 36.95 -15.78
CA THR A 82 14.88 35.75 -15.07
C THR A 82 16.11 35.06 -14.50
N VAL A 83 16.12 34.77 -13.21
CA VAL A 83 17.22 34.05 -12.57
C VAL A 83 16.74 32.64 -12.23
N TYR A 84 17.56 31.65 -12.57
CA TYR A 84 17.24 30.25 -12.35
C TYR A 84 18.11 29.68 -11.24
N PHE A 85 17.47 28.88 -10.39
CA PHE A 85 18.15 28.14 -9.35
C PHE A 85 17.71 26.68 -9.38
N VAL A 86 18.59 25.77 -8.99
CA VAL A 86 18.28 24.37 -8.76
C VAL A 86 18.33 24.13 -7.28
N LEU A 87 17.18 23.76 -6.71
CA LEU A 87 17.07 23.24 -5.36
C LEU A 87 17.27 21.72 -5.39
N GLN A 88 18.29 21.25 -4.69
CA GLN A 88 18.60 19.84 -4.47
C GLN A 88 18.22 19.49 -3.04
N SER A 89 17.31 18.52 -2.90
CA SER A 89 16.87 18.02 -1.60
C SER A 89 17.55 16.68 -1.32
N SER A 90 18.16 16.55 -0.15
CA SER A 90 18.85 15.33 0.24
C SER A 90 18.61 15.01 1.70
N SER A 91 18.46 13.73 2.00
CA SER A 91 18.43 13.22 3.36
C SER A 91 19.25 11.94 3.44
N LEU A 92 19.88 11.72 4.60
CA LEU A 92 20.52 10.45 4.91
C LEU A 92 19.45 9.41 5.25
N ASP A 93 18.40 9.75 5.99
CA ASP A 93 17.45 8.75 6.48
C ASP A 93 16.32 8.44 5.48
N TYR A 94 16.00 9.37 4.57
CA TYR A 94 14.83 9.27 3.69
C TYR A 94 15.16 9.42 2.21
N ASN A 95 14.31 8.81 1.38
CA ASN A 95 14.26 9.12 -0.05
C ASN A 95 13.22 10.23 -0.27
N LEU A 96 13.70 11.40 -0.67
CA LEU A 96 12.87 12.59 -0.87
C LEU A 96 12.39 12.72 -2.32
N LYS A 97 11.19 13.27 -2.49
CA LYS A 97 10.64 13.72 -3.77
C LYS A 97 9.94 15.08 -3.61
N PRO A 98 10.06 15.99 -4.58
CA PRO A 98 11.02 15.94 -5.68
C PRO A 98 12.47 16.11 -5.18
N ASN A 99 13.39 15.36 -5.77
CA ASN A 99 14.82 15.42 -5.46
C ASN A 99 15.48 16.69 -6.03
N ARG A 100 15.06 17.08 -7.24
CA ARG A 100 15.55 18.26 -7.95
C ARG A 100 14.38 19.16 -8.35
N ILE A 101 14.46 20.43 -8.02
CA ILE A 101 13.46 21.44 -8.36
C ILE A 101 14.16 22.59 -9.06
N LEU A 102 13.69 22.98 -10.24
CA LEU A 102 14.11 24.20 -10.90
C LEU A 102 13.24 25.34 -10.39
N ILE A 103 13.85 26.35 -9.78
CA ILE A 103 13.20 27.55 -9.29
C ILE A 103 13.52 28.67 -10.27
N ARG A 104 12.48 29.39 -10.69
CA ARG A 104 12.56 30.54 -11.57
C ARG A 104 12.07 31.76 -10.80
N LEU A 105 12.92 32.78 -10.71
CA LEU A 105 12.57 34.08 -10.17
C LEU A 105 12.39 35.04 -11.33
N ASP A 106 11.16 35.53 -11.49
CA ASP A 106 10.79 36.51 -12.51
C ASP A 106 10.49 37.85 -11.83
N ARG A 107 10.99 38.95 -12.40
CA ARG A 107 10.50 40.28 -12.10
C ARG A 107 9.35 40.59 -13.07
N GLY A 108 8.17 40.89 -12.53
CA GLY A 108 6.99 41.15 -13.37
C GLY A 108 7.10 42.50 -14.08
N ALA A 109 6.65 42.56 -15.34
CA ALA A 109 6.60 43.82 -16.10
C ALA A 109 5.58 44.84 -15.54
N GLN A 110 4.58 44.39 -14.78
CA GLN A 110 3.55 45.27 -14.19
C GLN A 110 3.82 45.69 -12.74
N ASP A 111 4.57 44.88 -11.98
CA ASP A 111 4.95 45.17 -10.59
C ASP A 111 6.48 45.15 -10.46
N ALA A 112 7.11 46.32 -10.60
CA ALA A 112 8.57 46.47 -10.54
C ALA A 112 9.19 45.99 -9.21
N ASN A 113 8.39 45.93 -8.14
CA ASN A 113 8.79 45.41 -6.82
C ASN A 113 8.35 43.96 -6.54
N GLY A 114 7.54 43.36 -7.41
CA GLY A 114 6.95 42.04 -7.21
C GLY A 114 7.81 40.94 -7.84
N ILE A 115 8.45 40.11 -7.02
CA ILE A 115 9.18 38.93 -7.50
C ILE A 115 8.22 37.74 -7.51
N VAL A 116 8.03 37.15 -8.68
CA VAL A 116 7.23 35.95 -8.87
C VAL A 116 8.15 34.74 -8.82
N THR A 117 7.92 33.86 -7.83
CA THR A 117 8.66 32.61 -7.68
C THR A 117 7.86 31.47 -8.25
N ARG A 118 8.40 30.81 -9.28
CA ARG A 118 7.85 29.57 -9.85
C ARG A 118 8.79 28.41 -9.59
N ALA A 119 8.25 27.21 -9.39
CA ALA A 119 9.02 26.01 -9.16
C ALA A 119 8.57 24.91 -10.13
N PHE A 120 9.54 24.18 -10.67
CA PHE A 120 9.29 23.12 -11.63
C PHE A 120 9.99 21.85 -11.16
N LYS A 121 9.29 20.73 -11.26
CA LYS A 121 9.80 19.42 -10.91
C LYS A 121 10.77 18.95 -11.97
N ASN A 122 11.99 18.59 -11.56
CA ASN A 122 12.94 17.93 -12.44
C ASN A 122 13.32 16.54 -11.91
N VAL A 123 13.71 15.66 -12.83
CA VAL A 123 14.22 14.32 -12.56
C VAL A 123 15.73 14.32 -12.72
N PHE A 124 16.42 13.52 -11.92
CA PHE A 124 17.86 13.35 -12.04
C PHE A 124 18.21 12.80 -13.44
N GLY A 125 19.21 13.39 -14.10
CA GLY A 125 19.62 13.02 -15.46
C GLY A 125 18.83 13.68 -16.59
N LYS A 126 17.74 14.41 -16.30
CA LYS A 126 17.03 15.25 -17.28
C LYS A 126 17.57 16.69 -17.25
N GLU A 127 17.69 17.29 -18.42
CA GLU A 127 18.10 18.69 -18.57
C GLU A 127 17.06 19.63 -17.94
N ASN A 128 17.50 20.77 -17.41
CA ASN A 128 16.56 21.76 -16.84
C ASN A 128 15.88 22.60 -17.91
N PHE A 129 16.55 22.77 -19.05
CA PHE A 129 16.11 23.61 -20.15
C PHE A 129 16.07 22.75 -21.41
N PRO A 130 15.08 22.96 -22.29
CA PRO A 130 15.06 22.25 -23.54
C PRO A 130 16.17 22.70 -24.48
N SER A 131 16.59 21.80 -25.35
CA SER A 131 17.51 22.15 -26.45
C SER A 131 16.82 23.14 -27.41
N PRO A 132 17.52 24.20 -27.85
CA PRO A 132 16.92 25.28 -28.65
C PRO A 132 16.45 24.84 -30.04
N GLU A 133 16.89 23.68 -30.51
CA GLU A 133 16.56 23.12 -31.82
C GLU A 133 15.18 22.44 -31.87
N ILE A 134 14.57 22.19 -30.70
CA ILE A 134 13.29 21.49 -30.60
C ILE A 134 12.15 22.50 -30.72
N LEU A 135 11.32 22.38 -31.77
CA LEU A 135 10.19 23.28 -32.05
C LEU A 135 9.13 23.33 -30.94
N HIS A 136 8.85 22.17 -30.32
CA HIS A 136 7.87 22.03 -29.24
C HIS A 136 8.46 21.14 -28.15
N PRO A 137 9.32 21.69 -27.29
CA PRO A 137 9.94 20.89 -26.25
C PRO A 137 8.94 20.48 -25.18
N GLU A 138 9.26 19.37 -24.52
CA GLU A 138 8.53 18.96 -23.32
C GLU A 138 8.85 19.92 -22.16
N GLU A 139 7.82 20.53 -21.59
CA GLU A 139 7.95 21.43 -20.44
C GLU A 139 8.00 20.66 -19.11
N LEU A 140 8.67 21.23 -18.11
CA LEU A 140 8.70 20.65 -16.77
C LEU A 140 7.38 20.91 -16.05
N GLU A 141 6.94 19.95 -15.24
CA GLU A 141 5.73 20.04 -14.42
C GLU A 141 5.89 21.16 -13.37
N GLU A 142 5.05 22.19 -13.40
CA GLU A 142 5.03 23.26 -12.42
C GLU A 142 4.47 22.76 -11.07
N ILE A 143 5.11 23.16 -9.98
CA ILE A 143 4.72 22.85 -8.60
C ILE A 143 4.28 24.15 -7.94
N ASP A 144 3.22 24.08 -7.13
CA ASP A 144 2.76 25.21 -6.34
C ASP A 144 3.85 25.69 -5.35
N THR A 145 4.09 27.00 -5.34
CA THR A 145 5.07 27.67 -4.49
C THR A 145 4.44 28.40 -3.32
N LYS A 146 3.11 28.55 -3.28
CA LYS A 146 2.38 29.29 -2.24
C LYS A 146 1.64 28.31 -1.32
N PRO A 147 1.91 28.29 0.00
CA PRO A 147 2.75 29.21 0.77
C PRO A 147 4.25 28.86 0.81
N TYR A 148 4.62 27.63 0.45
CA TYR A 148 6.00 27.13 0.45
C TYR A 148 6.16 26.01 -0.58
N ILE A 149 7.40 25.74 -0.99
CA ILE A 149 7.72 24.57 -1.84
C ILE A 149 7.67 23.30 -0.99
N SER A 150 6.77 22.37 -1.33
CA SER A 150 6.62 21.11 -0.60
C SER A 150 7.57 20.02 -1.09
N ILE A 151 8.30 19.40 -0.15
CA ILE A 151 9.14 18.23 -0.39
C ILE A 151 8.60 17.10 0.48
N THR A 152 8.34 15.95 -0.11
CA THR A 152 7.67 14.81 0.52
C THR A 152 8.52 13.54 0.41
N LEU A 153 8.08 12.48 1.08
CA LEU A 153 8.71 11.15 0.99
C LEU A 153 8.31 10.40 -0.29
N VAL A 154 9.21 9.57 -0.82
CA VAL A 154 8.87 8.66 -1.92
C VAL A 154 7.88 7.59 -1.44
N ASN A 155 6.64 7.62 -1.96
CA ASN A 155 5.55 6.72 -1.53
C ASN A 155 5.91 5.23 -1.48
N LYS A 156 6.71 4.74 -2.45
CA LYS A 156 7.07 3.30 -2.53
C LYS A 156 8.24 2.91 -1.64
N ALA A 157 9.11 3.84 -1.29
CA ALA A 157 10.36 3.59 -0.58
C ALA A 157 10.75 4.82 0.24
N PRO A 158 10.00 5.16 1.32
CA PRO A 158 10.19 6.40 2.07
C PRO A 158 11.52 6.42 2.83
N LEU A 159 11.95 5.27 3.38
CA LEU A 159 13.20 5.13 4.13
C LEU A 159 14.34 4.76 3.20
N ARG A 160 15.53 5.29 3.51
CA ARG A 160 16.75 4.97 2.77
C ARG A 160 17.42 3.74 3.39
N THR A 161 17.38 2.64 2.66
CA THR A 161 17.98 1.38 3.09
C THR A 161 19.46 1.34 2.70
N TYR A 162 20.35 1.41 3.69
CA TYR A 162 21.81 1.28 3.49
C TYR A 162 22.32 -0.15 3.68
N ILE A 163 21.55 -0.97 4.38
CA ILE A 163 21.93 -2.33 4.73
C ILE A 163 21.12 -3.27 3.84
N GLN A 164 21.82 -4.06 3.03
CA GLN A 164 21.20 -5.14 2.30
C GLN A 164 21.32 -6.42 3.13
N GLU A 165 20.19 -7.00 3.50
CA GLU A 165 20.18 -8.27 4.20
C GLU A 165 20.68 -9.38 3.29
N ARG A 166 21.60 -10.22 3.79
CA ARG A 166 22.19 -11.33 3.04
C ARG A 166 21.26 -12.55 3.20
N SER A 167 20.45 -12.80 2.17
CA SER A 167 19.50 -13.93 2.02
C SER A 167 18.65 -14.22 3.25
N VAL A 168 17.44 -13.66 3.25
CA VAL A 168 16.34 -14.12 4.09
C VAL A 168 15.92 -15.51 3.62
N SER A 169 15.82 -16.45 4.56
CA SER A 169 15.18 -17.78 4.57
C SER A 169 14.72 -18.41 3.24
N MET A 170 14.78 -19.75 3.10
CA MET A 170 14.37 -20.48 1.87
C MET A 170 12.95 -20.13 1.32
N PHE A 171 12.09 -19.53 2.14
CA PHE A 171 10.74 -19.06 1.79
C PHE A 171 10.67 -17.65 1.18
N GLU A 172 11.72 -16.83 1.33
CA GLU A 172 11.80 -15.46 0.81
C GLU A 172 12.79 -15.34 -0.36
N SER A 173 13.86 -16.15 -0.35
CA SER A 173 14.78 -16.27 -1.48
C SER A 173 14.94 -17.75 -1.87
N GLY A 174 14.44 -18.11 -3.06
CA GLY A 174 14.49 -19.48 -3.57
C GLY A 174 13.32 -19.87 -4.48
N PRO A 175 13.31 -21.10 -5.03
CA PRO A 175 12.24 -21.59 -5.89
C PRO A 175 10.88 -21.64 -5.16
N LEU A 176 10.86 -21.94 -3.86
CA LEU A 176 9.66 -21.88 -3.01
C LEU A 176 9.13 -20.45 -2.86
N ALA A 177 10.01 -19.47 -2.68
CA ALA A 177 9.64 -18.05 -2.62
C ALA A 177 9.00 -17.54 -3.93
N SER A 178 9.50 -18.00 -5.08
CA SER A 178 8.92 -17.69 -6.39
C SER A 178 7.50 -18.28 -6.56
N ILE A 179 7.23 -19.42 -5.93
CA ILE A 179 5.89 -20.05 -5.93
C ILE A 179 4.95 -19.28 -4.99
N LEU A 180 5.41 -18.94 -3.78
CA LEU A 180 4.63 -18.22 -2.77
C LEU A 180 4.29 -16.77 -3.16
N SER A 181 5.21 -16.07 -3.84
CA SER A 181 5.00 -14.67 -4.25
C SER A 181 4.03 -14.51 -5.43
N SER A 182 3.77 -15.57 -6.20
CA SER A 182 2.84 -15.53 -7.34
C SER A 182 1.54 -16.25 -7.03
N LYS A 183 0.43 -15.50 -7.02
CA LYS A 183 -0.93 -16.02 -6.76
C LYS A 183 -1.28 -17.22 -7.64
N TYR A 184 -0.86 -17.20 -8.90
CA TYR A 184 -1.14 -18.26 -9.86
C TYR A 184 -0.30 -19.53 -9.63
N LYS A 185 0.99 -19.38 -9.30
CA LYS A 185 1.87 -20.52 -9.01
C LYS A 185 1.45 -21.22 -7.72
N LEU A 186 1.08 -20.44 -6.69
CA LEU A 186 0.54 -20.98 -5.44
C LEU A 186 -0.75 -21.77 -5.68
N ALA A 187 -1.69 -21.22 -6.46
CA ALA A 187 -2.93 -21.90 -6.80
C ALA A 187 -2.70 -23.24 -7.52
N ALA A 188 -1.74 -23.28 -8.47
CA ALA A 188 -1.40 -24.52 -9.17
C ALA A 188 -0.85 -25.61 -8.23
N VAL A 189 -0.01 -25.22 -7.26
CA VAL A 189 0.54 -26.15 -6.26
C VAL A 189 -0.54 -26.67 -5.32
N ILE A 190 -1.41 -25.79 -4.81
CA ILE A 190 -2.52 -26.19 -3.94
C ILE A 190 -3.45 -27.17 -4.67
N THR A 191 -3.83 -26.85 -5.91
CA THR A 191 -4.66 -27.74 -6.72
C THR A 191 -3.99 -29.09 -6.93
N GLY A 192 -2.68 -29.13 -7.25
CA GLY A 192 -1.96 -30.39 -7.41
C GLY A 192 -1.96 -31.26 -6.14
N VAL A 193 -1.75 -30.66 -4.98
CA VAL A 193 -1.81 -31.36 -3.69
C VAL A 193 -3.23 -31.86 -3.40
N MET A 194 -4.24 -31.05 -3.65
CA MET A 194 -5.65 -31.44 -3.45
C MET A 194 -6.05 -32.58 -4.37
N THR A 195 -5.62 -32.60 -5.63
CA THR A 195 -5.91 -33.71 -6.55
C THR A 195 -5.30 -35.03 -6.06
N LEU A 196 -4.07 -35.00 -5.53
CA LEU A 196 -3.42 -36.19 -4.97
C LEU A 196 -4.14 -36.69 -3.70
N LEU A 197 -4.53 -35.79 -2.81
CA LEU A 197 -5.26 -36.15 -1.59
C LEU A 197 -6.68 -36.64 -1.90
N PHE A 198 -7.34 -36.05 -2.90
CA PHE A 198 -8.69 -36.41 -3.31
C PHE A 198 -8.80 -37.89 -3.71
N SER A 199 -7.80 -38.43 -4.41
CA SER A 199 -7.75 -39.86 -4.75
C SER A 199 -7.68 -40.77 -3.52
N LEU A 200 -7.01 -40.34 -2.45
CA LEU A 200 -6.93 -41.10 -1.20
C LEU A 200 -8.24 -41.05 -0.41
N PHE A 201 -8.96 -39.93 -0.46
CA PHE A 201 -10.25 -39.79 0.21
C PHE A 201 -11.37 -40.57 -0.49
N ILE A 202 -11.43 -40.60 -1.83
CA ILE A 202 -12.43 -41.40 -2.55
C ILE A 202 -12.35 -42.88 -2.19
N GLY A 203 -11.14 -43.44 -2.14
CA GLY A 203 -10.97 -44.86 -1.80
C GLY A 203 -11.43 -45.24 -0.39
N LYS A 204 -11.43 -44.28 0.55
CA LYS A 204 -11.91 -44.48 1.93
C LYS A 204 -13.43 -44.26 2.04
N LEU A 205 -13.96 -43.26 1.34
CA LEU A 205 -15.39 -42.95 1.34
C LEU A 205 -16.23 -44.08 0.70
N ASP A 206 -15.72 -44.74 -0.35
CA ASP A 206 -16.43 -45.87 -0.97
C ASP A 206 -16.52 -47.09 -0.04
N ILE A 207 -15.51 -47.36 0.79
CA ILE A 207 -15.51 -48.51 1.71
C ILE A 207 -16.47 -48.26 2.88
N GLU A 208 -16.45 -47.06 3.47
CA GLU A 208 -17.38 -46.69 4.54
C GLU A 208 -18.82 -46.58 4.03
N GLY A 209 -19.03 -46.00 2.85
CA GLY A 209 -20.35 -45.96 2.20
C GLY A 209 -20.88 -47.35 1.86
N ALA A 210 -20.04 -48.25 1.35
CA ALA A 210 -20.44 -49.62 1.05
C ALA A 210 -20.78 -50.44 2.32
N ASN A 211 -20.08 -50.19 3.43
CA ASN A 211 -20.39 -50.85 4.70
C ASN A 211 -21.69 -50.32 5.31
N ALA A 212 -21.92 -49.00 5.27
CA ALA A 212 -23.18 -48.40 5.73
C ALA A 212 -24.40 -48.94 4.96
N ILE A 213 -24.29 -49.09 3.63
CA ILE A 213 -25.36 -49.66 2.80
C ILE A 213 -25.62 -51.14 3.13
N LYS A 214 -24.58 -51.90 3.50
CA LYS A 214 -24.74 -53.30 3.92
C LYS A 214 -25.43 -53.40 5.27
N ASP A 215 -25.07 -52.55 6.21
CA ASP A 215 -25.66 -52.53 7.55
C ASP A 215 -27.15 -52.13 7.49
N ASP A 216 -27.49 -51.15 6.67
CA ASP A 216 -28.89 -50.75 6.43
C ASP A 216 -29.72 -51.88 5.81
N LYS A 217 -29.15 -52.64 4.86
CA LYS A 217 -29.82 -53.80 4.25
C LYS A 217 -30.05 -54.93 5.26
N ILE A 218 -29.11 -55.17 6.17
CA ILE A 218 -29.24 -56.19 7.21
C ILE A 218 -30.32 -55.79 8.21
N LEU A 219 -30.34 -54.51 8.65
CA LEU A 219 -31.36 -54.00 9.56
C LEU A 219 -32.77 -54.06 8.96
N GLN A 220 -32.93 -53.70 7.68
CA GLN A 220 -34.22 -53.84 6.99
C GLN A 220 -34.67 -55.30 6.88
N GLN A 221 -33.77 -56.24 6.61
CA GLN A 221 -34.13 -57.66 6.60
C GLN A 221 -34.57 -58.18 7.99
N GLN A 222 -33.97 -57.66 9.07
CA GLN A 222 -34.35 -58.02 10.44
C GLN A 222 -35.73 -57.46 10.81
N THR A 223 -36.04 -56.22 10.43
CA THR A 223 -37.35 -55.62 10.72
C THR A 223 -38.47 -56.30 9.94
N VAL A 224 -38.24 -56.70 8.68
CA VAL A 224 -39.18 -57.51 7.89
C VAL A 224 -39.44 -58.84 8.59
N LYS A 225 -38.39 -59.60 8.94
CA LYS A 225 -38.55 -60.89 9.66
C LYS A 225 -39.30 -60.75 11.00
N GLN A 226 -39.06 -59.69 11.76
CA GLN A 226 -39.79 -59.44 13.00
C GLN A 226 -41.26 -59.07 12.76
N THR A 227 -41.56 -58.40 11.65
CA THR A 227 -42.92 -58.03 11.27
C THR A 227 -43.70 -59.27 10.83
N ASP A 228 -43.08 -60.13 10.02
CA ASP A 228 -43.63 -61.42 9.61
C ASP A 228 -43.91 -62.32 10.83
N GLN A 229 -42.99 -62.37 11.80
CA GLN A 229 -43.19 -63.12 13.05
C GLN A 229 -44.36 -62.59 13.88
N LYS A 230 -44.53 -61.26 13.96
CA LYS A 230 -45.66 -60.64 14.67
C LYS A 230 -46.98 -60.91 13.97
N GLU A 231 -46.99 -60.95 12.65
CA GLU A 231 -48.16 -61.28 11.84
C GLU A 231 -48.58 -62.74 12.06
N VAL A 232 -47.63 -63.69 11.96
CA VAL A 232 -47.86 -65.10 12.27
C VAL A 232 -48.39 -65.28 13.70
N GLN A 233 -47.85 -64.55 14.69
CA GLN A 233 -48.36 -64.62 16.07
C GLN A 233 -49.79 -64.06 16.21
N LYS A 234 -50.15 -63.02 15.46
CA LYS A 234 -51.53 -62.49 15.44
C LYS A 234 -52.48 -63.51 14.82
N GLU A 235 -52.09 -64.15 13.73
CA GLU A 235 -52.87 -65.21 13.10
C GLU A 235 -53.08 -66.39 14.04
N LEU A 236 -52.02 -66.86 14.72
CA LEU A 236 -52.12 -67.93 15.71
C LEU A 236 -53.04 -67.55 16.89
N LYS A 237 -52.98 -66.30 17.37
CA LYS A 237 -53.92 -65.81 18.41
C LYS A 237 -55.36 -65.78 17.90
N ASN A 238 -55.59 -65.36 16.67
CA ASN A 238 -56.93 -65.35 16.06
C ASN A 238 -57.48 -66.76 15.87
N ILE A 239 -56.65 -67.71 15.44
CA ILE A 239 -57.02 -69.13 15.32
C ILE A 239 -57.35 -69.71 16.71
N LYS A 240 -56.52 -69.42 17.73
CA LYS A 240 -56.76 -69.87 19.10
C LYS A 240 -58.06 -69.29 19.69
N LYS A 241 -58.34 -68.01 19.45
CA LYS A 241 -59.57 -67.34 19.87
C LYS A 241 -60.81 -67.93 19.17
N ARG A 242 -60.70 -68.29 17.87
CA ARG A 242 -61.76 -69.03 17.15
C ARG A 242 -61.98 -70.42 17.73
N LEU A 243 -60.91 -71.13 18.10
CA LEU A 243 -60.99 -72.44 18.77
C LEU A 243 -61.60 -72.36 20.18
N GLU A 244 -61.33 -71.29 20.94
CA GLU A 244 -61.91 -71.06 22.27
C GLU A 244 -63.41 -70.72 22.18
N CYS A 245 -63.85 -69.91 21.20
CA CYS A 245 -65.28 -69.70 20.92
C CYS A 245 -66.03 -71.00 20.58
N PHE A 246 -65.35 -71.96 19.93
CA PHE A 246 -65.93 -73.26 19.63
C PHE A 246 -66.03 -74.21 20.84
N LYS A 247 -65.27 -73.96 21.93
CA LYS A 247 -65.31 -74.78 23.16
C LYS A 247 -66.33 -74.30 24.19
N THR A 248 -66.80 -73.05 24.09
CA THR A 248 -67.82 -72.47 25.00
C THR A 248 -69.27 -72.80 24.64
N THR A 249 -69.51 -73.51 23.54
CA THR A 249 -70.78 -74.18 23.26
C THR A 249 -70.67 -75.65 23.61
N LYS A 250 -70.84 -75.97 24.90
CA LYS A 250 -71.21 -77.34 25.32
C LYS A 250 -72.73 -77.45 25.45
N PRO A 251 -73.27 -78.65 25.21
CA PRO A 251 -74.68 -78.90 24.93
C PRO A 251 -75.49 -79.06 26.22
N HIS A 252 -76.72 -78.55 26.23
CA HIS A 252 -77.84 -79.05 27.03
C HIS A 252 -79.10 -78.81 26.18
N GLU A 253 -79.66 -79.86 25.59
CA GLU A 253 -80.73 -80.69 26.17
C GLU A 253 -81.99 -79.88 26.51
N PHE A 254 -83.03 -80.07 25.70
CA PHE A 254 -84.38 -80.25 26.21
C PHE A 254 -85.16 -81.18 25.26
N TYR A 255 -85.45 -82.36 25.80
CA TYR A 255 -86.39 -83.36 25.28
C TYR A 255 -87.84 -82.94 25.60
N THR A 256 -88.79 -83.51 24.83
CA THR A 256 -90.20 -83.86 25.15
C THR A 256 -91.27 -82.76 25.30
N LYS A 257 -92.28 -82.76 24.42
CA LYS A 257 -93.59 -83.47 24.59
C LYS A 257 -94.54 -83.22 23.39
N MET A 258 -95.19 -84.32 22.97
CA MET A 258 -96.45 -84.47 22.21
C MET A 258 -96.51 -83.96 20.76
#